data_AF-A0A2V8RSI1-F1
#
_entry.id   AF-A0A2V8RSI1-F1
#
_cell.length_a   1.000
_cell.length_b   1.000
_cell.length_c   1.000
_cell.angle_alpha   90.00
_cell.angle_beta   90.00
_cell.angle_gamma   90.00
#
_symmetry.space_group_name_H-M   'P 1'
#
loop_
_entity.id
_entity.type
_entity.pdbx_description
1 polymer ?
#
loop_
_entity_poly.entity_id
_entity_poly.type
_entity_poly.pdbx_seq_one_letter_code
_entity_poly.pdbx_strand_id
1 'polypeptide(L)'
;MIDKYYSILASHVSGFVGSVWSLAILVAAVIGTGIYFNFSPQWESRMVTVLGVISVLAIFFLQRSQRHDDKATQLKLDELVKAVEGARNEVVQIEKEPEHVIESLAMSEEEQ
;
A
#
# COMPACT_ATOMS: atom_id res chain seq x y z
N MET A 1 -23.37 6.21 40.04
CA MET A 1 -22.22 5.43 40.56
C MET A 1 -21.61 4.49 39.51
N ILE A 2 -22.37 4.15 38.45
CA ILE A 2 -21.92 3.33 37.32
C ILE A 2 -21.09 4.14 36.31
N ASP A 3 -21.39 5.44 36.15
CA ASP A 3 -20.76 6.30 35.12
C ASP A 3 -19.27 6.59 35.35
N LYS A 4 -18.80 6.50 36.60
CA LYS A 4 -17.39 6.73 36.97
C LYS A 4 -16.49 5.55 36.61
N TYR A 5 -17.06 4.35 36.46
CA TYR A 5 -16.32 3.16 36.04
C TYR A 5 -16.05 3.17 34.53
N TYR A 6 -17.02 3.65 33.74
CA TYR A 6 -16.91 3.76 32.29
C TYR A 6 -15.89 4.81 31.85
N SER A 7 -15.82 5.96 32.53
CA SER A 7 -14.89 7.03 32.13
C SER A 7 -13.42 6.71 32.45
N ILE A 8 -13.14 5.95 33.52
CA ILE A 8 -11.77 5.52 33.88
C ILE A 8 -11.29 4.37 32.98
N LEU A 9 -12.18 3.45 32.61
CA LEU A 9 -11.89 2.42 31.62
C LEU A 9 -11.69 3.05 30.22
N ALA A 10 -12.55 3.99 29.84
CA ALA A 10 -12.43 4.69 28.57
C ALA A 10 -11.15 5.54 28.49
N SER A 11 -10.77 6.24 29.57
CA SER A 11 -9.56 7.09 29.57
C SER A 11 -8.25 6.31 29.57
N HIS A 12 -8.22 5.08 30.12
CA HIS A 12 -7.05 4.20 30.04
C HIS A 12 -6.90 3.55 28.66
N VAL A 13 -8.01 3.29 27.96
CA VAL A 13 -7.99 2.71 26.62
C VAL A 13 -7.62 3.78 25.57
N SER A 14 -8.03 5.03 25.76
CA SER A 14 -7.76 6.12 24.79
C SER A 14 -6.30 6.56 24.69
N GLY A 15 -5.45 6.26 25.69
CA GLY A 15 -3.99 6.48 25.61
C GLY A 15 -3.22 5.36 24.91
N PHE A 16 -3.90 4.25 24.58
CA PHE A 16 -3.25 2.99 24.22
C PHE A 16 -3.35 2.64 22.73
N VAL A 17 -4.26 3.30 21.99
CA VAL A 17 -4.59 2.96 20.60
C VAL A 17 -3.43 3.19 19.62
N GLY A 18 -2.43 4.01 19.96
CA GLY A 18 -1.23 4.26 19.14
C GLY A 18 0.09 3.74 19.72
N SER A 19 0.07 3.07 20.87
CA SER A 19 1.29 2.63 21.56
C SER A 19 1.58 1.15 21.27
N VAL A 20 2.85 0.75 21.23
CA VAL A 20 3.36 -0.63 21.02
C VAL A 20 2.55 -1.70 21.79
N TRP A 21 1.97 -1.30 22.90
CA TRP A 21 1.14 -2.13 23.74
C TRP A 21 -0.20 -2.58 23.12
N SER A 22 -0.84 -1.82 22.22
CA SER A 22 -2.08 -2.28 21.54
C SER A 22 -1.80 -3.49 20.65
N LEU A 23 -0.67 -3.44 19.96
CA LEU A 23 -0.17 -4.53 19.14
C LEU A 23 0.19 -5.73 20.02
N ALA A 24 0.84 -5.50 21.16
CA ALA A 24 1.17 -6.56 22.12
C ALA A 24 -0.09 -7.27 22.67
N ILE A 25 -1.14 -6.52 23.03
CA ILE A 25 -2.41 -7.11 23.49
C ILE A 25 -3.09 -7.91 22.38
N LEU A 26 -3.12 -7.38 21.15
CA LEU A 26 -3.69 -8.08 20.00
C LEU A 26 -2.97 -9.42 19.77
N VAL A 27 -1.64 -9.40 19.76
CA VAL A 27 -0.81 -10.60 19.58
C VAL A 27 -1.04 -11.59 20.72
N ALA A 28 -1.11 -11.11 21.97
CA ALA A 28 -1.40 -11.95 23.12
C ALA A 28 -2.80 -12.60 23.02
N ALA A 29 -3.81 -11.87 22.54
CA ALA A 29 -5.15 -12.40 22.33
C ALA A 29 -5.18 -13.49 21.26
N VAL A 30 -4.45 -13.31 20.15
CA VAL A 30 -4.34 -14.32 19.09
C VAL A 30 -3.68 -15.59 19.63
N ILE A 31 -2.56 -15.46 20.36
CA ILE A 31 -1.85 -16.60 20.96
C ILE A 31 -2.73 -17.31 22.00
N GLY A 32 -3.43 -16.55 22.85
CA GLY A 32 -4.34 -17.11 23.85
C GLY A 32 -5.50 -17.90 23.23
N THR A 33 -6.03 -17.42 22.10
CA THR A 33 -7.03 -18.14 21.32
C THR A 33 -6.45 -19.45 20.76
N GLY A 34 -5.20 -19.43 20.28
CA GLY A 34 -4.50 -20.63 19.82
C GLY A 34 -4.32 -21.69 20.90
N ILE A 35 -3.89 -21.29 22.10
CA ILE A 35 -3.71 -22.20 23.24
C ILE A 35 -5.05 -22.83 23.66
N TYR A 36 -6.14 -22.05 23.71
CA TYR A 36 -7.47 -22.56 24.04
C TYR A 36 -7.95 -23.65 23.06
N PHE A 37 -7.66 -23.48 21.77
CA PHE A 37 -8.00 -24.45 20.73
C PHE A 37 -6.89 -25.50 20.49
N ASN A 38 -5.90 -25.62 21.39
CA ASN A 38 -4.75 -26.53 21.27
C ASN A 38 -4.04 -26.45 19.91
N PHE A 39 -4.00 -25.28 19.28
CA PHE A 39 -3.47 -25.09 17.93
C PHE A 39 -4.06 -26.11 16.94
N SER A 40 -5.38 -26.31 16.99
CA SER A 40 -6.05 -27.27 16.10
C SER A 40 -5.85 -26.93 14.61
N PRO A 41 -5.84 -27.92 13.72
CA PRO A 41 -5.69 -27.71 12.28
C PRO A 41 -6.72 -26.75 11.67
N GLN A 42 -7.95 -26.71 12.22
CA GLN A 42 -9.00 -25.79 11.78
C GLN A 42 -8.81 -24.37 12.31
N TRP A 43 -8.15 -24.19 13.45
CA TRP A 43 -7.82 -22.87 13.97
C TRP A 43 -6.67 -22.25 13.17
N GLU A 44 -5.63 -23.03 12.87
CA GLU A 44 -4.49 -22.59 12.05
C GLU A 44 -4.93 -22.16 10.64
N SER A 45 -5.74 -22.98 9.97
CA SER A 45 -6.20 -22.66 8.60
C SER A 45 -7.06 -21.40 8.55
N ARG A 46 -7.92 -21.16 9.54
CA ARG A 46 -8.71 -19.93 9.64
C ARG A 46 -7.82 -18.71 9.86
N MET A 47 -6.85 -18.79 10.77
CA MET A 47 -5.95 -17.67 11.06
C MET A 47 -5.09 -17.30 9.86
N VAL A 48 -4.49 -18.28 9.19
CA VAL A 48 -3.70 -18.04 7.96
C VAL A 48 -4.57 -17.43 6.86
N THR A 49 -5.82 -17.88 6.71
CA THR A 49 -6.76 -17.30 5.74
C THR A 49 -7.09 -15.84 6.08
N VAL A 50 -7.38 -15.53 7.34
CA VAL A 50 -7.68 -14.16 7.80
C VAL A 50 -6.48 -13.23 7.57
N LEU A 51 -5.27 -13.68 7.94
CA LEU A 51 -4.05 -12.91 7.71
C LEU A 51 -3.79 -12.69 6.21
N GLY A 52 -4.10 -13.69 5.38
CA GLY A 52 -4.04 -13.59 3.92
C GLY A 52 -4.94 -12.47 3.38
N VAL A 53 -6.20 -12.42 3.82
CA VAL A 53 -7.13 -11.34 3.45
C VAL A 53 -6.59 -9.97 3.88
N ILE A 54 -6.12 -9.83 5.13
CA ILE A 54 -5.55 -8.58 5.63
C ILE A 54 -4.34 -8.15 4.80
N SER A 55 -3.48 -9.09 4.42
CA SER A 55 -2.27 -8.82 3.62
C SER A 55 -2.62 -8.31 2.22
N VAL A 56 -3.59 -8.96 1.56
CA VAL A 56 -4.07 -8.50 0.24
C VAL A 56 -4.65 -7.09 0.34
N LEU A 57 -5.44 -6.81 1.38
CA LEU A 57 -5.97 -5.47 1.64
C LEU A 57 -4.86 -4.46 1.89
N ALA A 58 -3.85 -4.81 2.70
CA ALA A 58 -2.71 -3.94 2.97
C ALA A 58 -1.95 -3.56 1.68
N ILE A 59 -1.69 -4.54 0.82
CA ILE A 59 -1.06 -4.31 -0.49
C ILE A 59 -1.94 -3.42 -1.36
N PHE A 60 -3.25 -3.65 -1.40
CA PHE A 60 -4.19 -2.81 -2.16
C PHE A 60 -4.18 -1.35 -1.68
N PHE A 61 -4.18 -1.12 -0.36
CA PHE A 61 -4.10 0.23 0.20
C PHE A 61 -2.76 0.90 -0.12
N LEU A 62 -1.66 0.15 -0.02
CA LEU A 62 -0.33 0.65 -0.35
C LEU A 62 -0.26 1.07 -1.82
N GLN A 63 -0.72 0.20 -2.72
CA GLN A 63 -0.79 0.50 -4.16
C GLN A 63 -1.66 1.73 -4.45
N ARG A 64 -2.82 1.87 -3.79
CA ARG A 64 -3.69 3.04 -3.98
C ARG A 64 -3.04 4.34 -3.52
N SER A 65 -2.28 4.30 -2.44
CA SER A 65 -1.53 5.45 -1.94
C SER A 65 -0.42 5.84 -2.91
N GLN A 66 0.34 4.87 -3.40
CA GLN A 66 1.49 5.10 -4.28
C GLN A 66 1.09 5.62 -5.67
N ARG A 67 -0.07 5.20 -6.21
CA ARG A 67 -0.56 5.66 -7.54
C ARG A 67 -0.72 7.19 -7.67
N HIS A 68 -0.91 7.91 -6.57
CA HIS A 68 -0.98 9.37 -6.58
C HIS A 68 0.42 10.01 -6.71
N ASP A 69 1.41 9.41 -6.04
CA ASP A 69 2.78 9.91 -5.99
C ASP A 69 3.49 9.71 -7.34
N ASP A 70 3.21 8.60 -8.02
CA ASP A 70 3.75 8.31 -9.37
C ASP A 70 3.31 9.39 -10.38
N LYS A 71 2.03 9.74 -10.37
CA LYS A 71 1.46 10.73 -11.31
C LYS A 71 1.97 12.16 -11.04
N ALA A 72 2.14 12.51 -9.77
CA ALA A 72 2.69 13.82 -9.39
C ALA A 72 4.18 13.93 -9.76
N THR A 73 4.91 12.82 -9.72
CA THR A 73 6.33 12.77 -10.12
C THR A 73 6.49 12.94 -11.63
N GLN A 74 5.68 12.24 -12.44
CA GLN A 74 5.66 12.41 -13.90
C GLN A 74 5.34 13.85 -14.32
N LEU A 75 4.29 14.47 -13.74
CA LEU A 75 3.91 15.86 -14.06
C LEU A 75 5.01 16.90 -13.76
N LYS A 76 5.78 16.69 -12.68
CA LYS A 76 6.91 17.58 -12.36
C LYS A 76 8.07 17.39 -13.33
N LEU A 77 8.31 16.15 -13.76
CA LEU A 77 9.31 15.84 -14.78
C LEU A 77 8.94 16.47 -16.11
N ASP A 78 7.67 16.36 -16.52
CA ASP A 78 7.14 17.01 -17.73
C ASP A 78 7.36 18.53 -17.70
N GLU A 79 7.06 19.18 -16.58
CA GLU A 79 7.23 20.62 -16.43
C GLU A 79 8.71 21.04 -16.40
N LEU A 80 9.60 20.22 -15.80
CA LEU A 80 11.04 20.44 -15.82
C LEU A 80 11.63 20.25 -17.22
N VAL A 81 11.25 19.19 -17.94
CA VAL A 81 11.65 18.97 -19.34
C VAL A 81 11.19 20.15 -20.19
N LYS A 82 9.94 20.58 -20.04
CA LYS A 82 9.40 21.76 -20.73
C LYS A 82 10.11 23.06 -20.37
N ALA A 83 10.54 23.23 -19.12
CA ALA A 83 11.29 24.41 -18.66
C ALA A 83 12.76 24.40 -19.12
N VAL A 84 13.33 23.22 -19.35
CA VAL A 84 14.70 23.02 -19.86
C VAL A 84 14.72 23.05 -21.39
N GLU A 85 13.62 22.70 -22.07
CA GLU A 85 13.54 22.69 -23.53
C GLU A 85 13.18 24.05 -24.14
N GLY A 86 14.24 24.79 -24.46
CA GLY A 86 14.39 25.41 -25.78
C GLY A 86 15.01 24.48 -26.83
N ALA A 87 14.93 23.15 -26.66
CA ALA A 87 15.63 22.17 -27.49
C ALA A 87 14.82 20.89 -27.74
N ARG A 88 14.30 20.76 -28.97
CA ARG A 88 13.88 19.52 -29.65
C ARG A 88 12.58 18.84 -29.17
N ASN A 89 11.48 19.34 -29.74
CA ASN A 89 10.09 18.85 -29.70
C ASN A 89 9.85 17.38 -30.15
N GLU A 90 10.90 16.58 -30.37
CA GLU A 90 10.84 15.18 -30.83
C GLU A 90 10.86 14.16 -29.68
N VAL A 91 11.33 14.52 -28.48
CA VAL A 91 11.48 13.56 -27.37
C VAL A 91 10.26 13.56 -26.42
N VAL A 92 9.47 14.63 -26.43
CA VAL A 92 8.32 14.86 -25.53
C VAL A 92 7.07 14.01 -25.87
N GLN A 93 7.04 13.30 -27.00
CA GLN A 93 5.87 12.51 -27.42
C GLN A 93 6.06 10.99 -27.45
N ILE A 94 7.27 10.47 -27.20
CA ILE A 94 7.50 9.02 -27.21
C ILE A 94 6.69 8.28 -26.13
N GLU A 95 6.38 8.92 -24.99
CA GLU A 95 5.59 8.30 -23.90
C GLU A 95 4.07 8.31 -24.18
N LYS A 96 3.61 9.06 -25.19
CA LYS A 96 2.19 9.18 -25.56
C LYS A 96 1.84 8.49 -26.87
N GLU A 97 2.82 8.07 -27.64
CA GLU A 97 2.59 7.29 -28.86
C GLU A 97 2.18 5.86 -28.49
N PRO A 98 1.14 5.31 -29.15
CA PRO A 98 0.74 3.93 -28.93
C PRO A 98 1.87 2.98 -29.32
N GLU A 99 2.08 1.95 -28.51
CA GLU A 99 3.23 1.03 -28.52
C GLU A 99 3.61 0.47 -29.92
N HIS A 100 2.63 0.34 -30.82
CA HIS A 100 2.83 -0.09 -32.22
C HIS A 100 3.65 0.88 -33.09
N VAL A 101 3.68 2.18 -32.77
CA VAL A 101 4.46 3.18 -33.51
C VAL A 101 5.93 3.11 -33.10
N ILE A 102 6.19 2.91 -31.80
CA ILE A 102 7.54 2.74 -31.24
C ILE A 102 8.22 1.51 -31.85
N GLU A 103 7.50 0.39 -31.95
CA GLU A 103 8.02 -0.85 -32.53
C GLU A 103 8.36 -0.69 -34.02
N SER A 104 7.55 0.06 -34.79
CA SER A 104 7.82 0.32 -36.20
C SER A 104 9.07 1.17 -36.46
N LEU A 105 9.40 2.07 -35.55
CA LEU A 105 10.60 2.92 -35.63
C LEU A 105 11.87 2.12 -35.26
N ALA A 106 11.80 1.30 -34.21
CA ALA A 106 12.90 0.41 -33.84
C ALA A 106 13.24 -0.58 -34.95
N MET A 107 12.24 -1.12 -35.66
CA MET A 107 12.46 -1.99 -36.81
C MET A 107 13.07 -1.26 -38.02
N SER A 108 12.86 0.06 -38.17
CA SER A 108 13.44 0.83 -39.27
C SER A 108 14.90 1.23 -39.04
N GLU A 109 15.37 1.25 -37.79
CA GLU A 109 16.78 1.47 -37.45
C GLU A 109 17.63 0.19 -37.59
N GLU A 110 17.04 -1.01 -37.44
CA GLU A 110 17.77 -2.26 -37.69
C GLU A 110 18.04 -2.55 -39.17
N GLU A 111 17.38 -1.83 -40.10
CA GLU A 111 17.57 -1.98 -41.55
C GLU A 111 18.59 -0.99 -42.17
N GLN A 112 19.28 -0.16 -41.36
CA GLN A 112 20.39 0.70 -41.80
C GLN A 112 21.75 0.22 -41.28
#